data_AF-A0A960M0M6-F1
#
_entry.id   AF-A0A960M0M6-F1
#
_cell.length_a   1.000
_cell.length_b   1.000
_cell.length_c   1.000
_cell.angle_alpha   90.00
_cell.angle_beta   90.00
_cell.angle_gamma   90.00
#
_symmetry.space_group_name_H-M   'P 1'
#
loop_
_entity.id
_entity.type
_entity.pdbx_description
1 polymer ?
#
loop_
_entity_poly.entity_id
_entity_poly.type
_entity_poly.pdbx_seq_one_letter_code
_entity_poly.pdbx_strand_id
1 'polypeptide(L)'
;MKQAASSARKSRSHLRWPGDTHVIFLTMETEYFSFGGLGAVMKLLPRELGTDRCSLMTPLFRNLVDLEKLLEAGTLASLNEKLAFHVLIRGQAYPVQVWEAIHPDGLRTWFLSSDDFFTAPENPYVNPCNPRIPLDPYRNQINGEKLTEDALFFCAAVPMAIAELARGGWIGATKLILHMQDWETAAVAQSIRRIPLFPAVASVACALTIHNPYDKPLHPGNSPRACDFAEHLGLSLSRSILEQTIPLLDAPVSTVSRHFAHELRNEVL
;
A
#
# COMPACT_ATOMS: atom_id res chain seq x y z
N MET A 1 6.32 -49.81 -31.94
CA MET A 1 5.14 -48.91 -31.83
C MET A 1 5.44 -47.86 -30.78
N LYS A 2 5.58 -46.60 -31.19
CA LYS A 2 5.76 -45.44 -30.30
C LYS A 2 4.37 -44.97 -29.85
N GLN A 3 4.10 -44.93 -28.56
CA GLN A 3 2.92 -44.26 -28.01
C GLN A 3 3.33 -42.87 -27.51
N ALA A 4 2.65 -41.86 -28.06
CA ALA A 4 2.85 -40.46 -27.78
C ALA A 4 2.21 -40.09 -26.44
N ALA A 5 3.00 -39.47 -25.56
CA ALA A 5 2.48 -38.75 -24.40
C ALA A 5 1.96 -37.39 -24.88
N SER A 6 0.64 -37.22 -24.95
CA SER A 6 0.04 -35.90 -25.23
C SER A 6 0.03 -35.07 -23.95
N SER A 7 0.72 -33.93 -23.98
CA SER A 7 0.67 -32.92 -22.92
C SER A 7 -0.66 -32.16 -22.97
N ALA A 8 -1.55 -32.45 -22.02
CA ALA A 8 -2.69 -31.59 -21.74
C ALA A 8 -2.20 -30.35 -20.96
N ARG A 9 -1.78 -29.31 -21.68
CA ARG A 9 -1.67 -27.95 -21.13
C ARG A 9 -3.07 -27.51 -20.71
N LYS A 10 -3.34 -27.49 -19.40
CA LYS A 10 -4.54 -26.86 -18.85
C LYS A 10 -4.55 -25.39 -19.28
N SER A 11 -5.52 -25.06 -20.13
CA SER A 11 -5.92 -23.70 -20.48
C SER A 11 -6.11 -22.90 -19.19
N ARG A 12 -5.25 -21.91 -18.96
CA ARG A 12 -5.47 -20.87 -17.95
C ARG A 12 -6.65 -20.04 -18.44
N SER A 13 -7.72 -19.99 -17.66
CA SER A 13 -8.85 -19.08 -17.88
C SER A 13 -8.32 -17.65 -17.87
N HIS A 14 -8.21 -17.04 -19.05
CA HIS A 14 -7.89 -15.63 -19.17
C HIS A 14 -9.08 -14.83 -18.63
N LEU A 15 -8.97 -14.32 -17.38
CA LEU A 15 -9.76 -13.15 -16.99
C LEU A 15 -9.46 -12.07 -18.04
N ARG A 16 -10.45 -11.73 -18.86
CA ARG A 16 -10.36 -10.61 -19.80
C ARG A 16 -10.59 -9.32 -19.01
N TRP A 17 -9.51 -8.74 -18.53
CA TRP A 17 -9.51 -7.39 -18.00
C TRP A 17 -9.78 -6.38 -19.13
N PRO A 18 -10.49 -5.27 -18.87
CA PRO A 18 -10.61 -4.18 -19.85
C PRO A 18 -9.21 -3.68 -20.24
N GLY A 19 -8.96 -3.44 -21.52
CA GLY A 19 -7.63 -3.15 -22.06
C GLY A 19 -6.95 -1.86 -21.58
N ASP A 20 -7.63 -1.04 -20.77
CA ASP A 20 -7.17 0.26 -20.26
C ASP A 20 -7.24 0.32 -18.72
N THR A 21 -7.05 -0.84 -18.06
CA THR A 21 -7.07 -0.94 -16.59
C THR A 21 -5.68 -1.22 -16.05
N HIS A 22 -5.28 -0.44 -15.05
CA HIS A 22 -4.00 -0.60 -14.35
C HIS A 22 -4.23 -0.85 -12.86
N VAL A 23 -3.50 -1.80 -12.29
CA VAL A 23 -3.54 -2.13 -10.87
C VAL A 23 -2.41 -1.40 -10.15
N ILE A 24 -2.74 -0.68 -9.09
CA ILE A 24 -1.76 -0.09 -8.18
C ILE A 24 -1.85 -0.85 -6.86
N PHE A 25 -0.82 -1.62 -6.55
CA PHE A 25 -0.67 -2.22 -5.23
C PHE A 25 -0.24 -1.16 -4.24
N LEU A 26 -1.07 -0.94 -3.23
CA LEU A 26 -0.78 -0.03 -2.13
C LEU A 26 -0.34 -0.87 -0.94
N THR A 27 0.89 -0.66 -0.49
CA THR A 27 1.49 -1.46 0.58
C THR A 27 2.38 -0.58 1.43
N MET A 28 2.46 -0.87 2.73
CA MET A 28 3.47 -0.30 3.63
C MET A 28 4.76 -1.14 3.66
N GLU A 29 4.71 -2.37 3.16
CA GLU A 29 5.85 -3.28 3.08
C GLU A 29 6.27 -3.52 1.63
N THR A 30 7.57 -3.61 1.38
CA THR A 30 8.12 -3.95 0.06
C THR A 30 8.98 -5.20 0.14
N GLU A 31 9.43 -5.70 -1.00
CA GLU A 31 10.42 -6.77 -1.08
C GLU A 31 11.77 -6.42 -0.42
N TYR A 32 12.05 -5.12 -0.28
CA TYR A 32 13.27 -4.56 0.32
C TYR A 32 13.13 -4.39 1.83
N PHE A 33 11.88 -4.39 2.29
CA PHE A 33 11.51 -4.13 3.66
C PHE A 33 10.24 -4.90 3.97
N SER A 34 10.44 -6.21 4.15
CA SER A 34 9.39 -7.20 4.37
C SER A 34 9.40 -7.66 5.82
N PHE A 35 8.24 -7.65 6.45
CA PHE A 35 8.12 -8.03 7.85
C PHE A 35 7.07 -9.11 8.05
N GLY A 36 7.41 -10.29 7.54
CA GLY A 36 6.56 -11.47 7.61
C GLY A 36 6.08 -11.90 6.23
N GLY A 37 4.86 -12.45 6.18
CA GLY A 37 4.30 -13.06 4.97
C GLY A 37 3.99 -12.07 3.85
N LEU A 38 3.69 -10.81 4.17
CA LEU A 38 3.27 -9.80 3.19
C LEU A 38 4.38 -9.49 2.18
N GLY A 39 5.59 -9.18 2.63
CA GLY A 39 6.68 -8.92 1.69
C GLY A 39 7.13 -10.15 0.87
N ALA A 40 6.78 -11.38 1.29
CA ALA A 40 6.92 -12.56 0.44
C ALA A 40 5.87 -12.61 -0.69
N VAL A 41 4.64 -12.13 -0.42
CA VAL A 41 3.59 -11.97 -1.44
C VAL A 41 3.93 -10.83 -2.39
N MET A 42 4.45 -9.71 -1.88
CA MET A 42 4.82 -8.53 -2.68
C MET A 42 5.92 -8.81 -3.71
N LYS A 43 6.80 -9.80 -3.46
CA LYS A 43 7.81 -10.26 -4.44
C LYS A 43 7.22 -10.97 -5.67
N LEU A 44 6.03 -11.54 -5.54
CA LEU A 44 5.47 -12.46 -6.53
C LEU A 44 4.23 -11.87 -7.22
N LEU A 45 3.28 -11.37 -6.44
CA LEU A 45 1.93 -11.10 -6.91
C LEU A 45 1.84 -9.94 -7.93
N PRO A 46 2.53 -8.79 -7.73
CA PRO A 46 2.57 -7.74 -8.74
C PRO A 46 3.16 -8.20 -10.09
N ARG A 47 4.18 -9.07 -10.05
CA ARG A 47 4.83 -9.61 -11.25
C ARG A 47 3.91 -10.55 -12.03
N GLU A 48 3.16 -11.39 -11.32
CA GLU A 48 2.20 -12.31 -11.93
C GLU A 48 1.00 -11.60 -12.58
N LEU A 49 0.66 -10.36 -12.16
CA LEU A 49 -0.34 -9.54 -12.85
C LEU A 49 0.18 -8.91 -14.16
N GLY A 50 1.49 -8.89 -14.36
CA GLY A 50 2.16 -8.31 -15.52
C GLY A 50 2.64 -6.89 -15.26
N THR A 51 3.92 -6.64 -15.58
CA THR A 51 4.63 -5.38 -15.31
C THR A 51 4.06 -4.18 -16.07
N ASP A 52 3.44 -4.39 -17.23
CA ASP A 52 2.76 -3.33 -17.99
C ASP A 52 1.36 -2.96 -17.46
N ARG A 53 0.82 -3.75 -16.52
CA ARG A 53 -0.55 -3.61 -15.99
C ARG A 53 -0.60 -3.36 -14.50
N CYS A 54 0.57 -3.36 -13.87
CA CYS A 54 0.70 -3.35 -12.44
C CYS A 54 1.87 -2.46 -12.03
N SER A 55 1.66 -1.64 -11.00
CA SER A 55 2.73 -0.94 -10.30
C SER A 55 2.53 -1.01 -8.80
N LEU A 56 3.59 -0.82 -8.05
CA LEU A 56 3.53 -0.64 -6.61
C LEU A 56 3.50 0.85 -6.27
N MET A 57 2.85 1.20 -5.18
CA MET A 57 3.02 2.48 -4.52
C MET A 57 3.16 2.24 -3.03
N THR A 58 4.22 2.80 -2.45
CA THR A 58 4.68 2.47 -1.10
C THR A 58 5.40 3.67 -0.48
N PRO A 59 5.37 3.84 0.85
CA PRO A 59 6.27 4.77 1.49
C PRO A 59 7.72 4.36 1.29
N LEU A 60 8.61 5.35 1.23
CA LEU A 60 10.05 5.17 1.29
C LEU A 60 10.53 5.38 2.72
N PHE A 61 10.71 4.29 3.44
CA PHE A 61 11.36 4.32 4.74
C PHE A 61 12.87 4.53 4.57
N ARG A 62 13.32 5.79 4.49
CA ARG A 62 14.71 6.16 4.11
C ARG A 62 15.80 5.56 5.00
N ASN A 63 15.47 5.26 6.26
CA ASN A 63 16.41 4.61 7.20
C ASN A 63 16.58 3.10 6.92
N LEU A 64 15.73 2.53 6.07
CA LEU A 64 15.56 1.09 5.90
C LEU A 64 15.76 0.68 4.43
N VAL A 65 15.47 1.58 3.51
CA VAL A 65 15.66 1.40 2.06
C VAL A 65 16.54 2.52 1.52
N ASP A 66 17.67 2.11 0.93
CA ASP A 66 18.61 2.99 0.24
C ASP A 66 18.51 2.74 -1.27
N LEU A 67 17.76 3.61 -1.98
CA LEU A 67 17.47 3.44 -3.40
C LEU A 67 18.73 3.54 -4.29
N GLU A 68 19.70 4.35 -3.88
CA GLU A 68 20.96 4.51 -4.62
C GLU A 68 21.78 3.22 -4.55
N LYS A 69 21.92 2.63 -3.36
CA LYS A 69 22.57 1.31 -3.22
C LYS A 69 21.86 0.21 -4.00
N LEU A 70 20.53 0.23 -4.05
CA LEU A 70 19.76 -0.75 -4.84
C LEU A 70 20.02 -0.58 -6.35
N LEU A 71 20.19 0.65 -6.83
CA LEU A 71 20.57 0.93 -8.22
C LEU A 71 22.00 0.47 -8.51
N GLU A 72 22.96 0.79 -7.65
CA GLU A 72 24.36 0.35 -7.77
C GLU A 72 24.51 -1.18 -7.77
N ALA A 73 23.70 -1.86 -6.96
CA ALA A 73 23.66 -3.32 -6.90
C ALA A 73 22.94 -3.98 -8.10
N GLY A 74 22.41 -3.20 -9.05
CA GLY A 74 21.64 -3.70 -10.20
C GLY A 74 20.29 -4.32 -9.82
N THR A 75 19.82 -4.06 -8.60
CA THR A 75 18.49 -4.50 -8.15
C THR A 75 17.39 -3.60 -8.73
N LEU A 76 17.73 -2.36 -9.04
CA LEU A 76 16.94 -1.46 -9.87
C LEU A 76 17.62 -1.27 -11.22
N ALA A 77 16.83 -1.18 -12.28
CA ALA A 77 17.29 -0.81 -13.62
C ALA A 77 17.36 0.71 -13.81
N SER A 78 16.45 1.46 -13.18
CA SER A 78 16.51 2.92 -13.17
C SER A 78 15.83 3.50 -11.93
N LEU A 79 16.27 4.69 -11.53
CA LEU A 79 15.71 5.48 -10.45
C LEU A 79 15.55 6.92 -10.92
N ASN A 80 14.35 7.50 -10.77
CA ASN A 80 14.08 8.88 -11.17
C ASN A 80 13.19 9.58 -10.14
N GLU A 81 13.57 10.78 -9.69
CA GLU A 81 12.62 11.68 -9.03
C GLU A 81 11.64 12.21 -10.08
N LYS A 82 10.32 12.13 -9.82
CA LYS A 82 9.31 12.55 -10.80
C LYS A 82 8.64 13.87 -10.47
N LEU A 83 8.20 14.02 -9.23
CA LEU A 83 7.43 15.17 -8.81
C LEU A 83 7.48 15.32 -7.28
N ALA A 84 7.17 16.54 -6.84
CA ALA A 84 6.97 16.86 -5.45
C ALA A 84 5.66 17.64 -5.27
N PHE A 85 4.99 17.41 -4.15
CA PHE A 85 3.77 18.12 -3.76
C PHE A 85 3.70 18.28 -2.24
N HIS A 86 2.65 18.93 -1.75
CA HIS A 86 2.42 19.08 -0.32
C HIS A 86 1.06 18.48 0.07
N VAL A 87 1.03 17.75 1.18
CA VAL A 87 -0.21 17.38 1.87
C VAL A 87 -0.54 18.49 2.85
N LEU A 88 -1.69 19.14 2.69
CA LEU A 88 -2.12 20.24 3.55
C LEU A 88 -3.10 19.75 4.62
N ILE A 89 -2.71 19.82 5.89
CA ILE A 89 -3.55 19.44 7.04
C ILE A 89 -3.55 20.56 8.05
N ARG A 90 -4.74 21.08 8.40
CA ARG A 90 -4.90 22.17 9.38
C ARG A 90 -3.93 23.35 9.18
N GLY A 91 -3.68 23.70 7.91
CA GLY A 91 -2.77 24.80 7.53
C GLY A 91 -1.28 24.48 7.60
N GLN A 92 -0.89 23.26 8.00
CA GLN A 92 0.48 22.77 7.86
C GLN A 92 0.65 22.09 6.51
N ALA A 93 1.82 22.31 5.88
CA ALA A 93 2.19 21.72 4.61
C ALA A 93 3.29 20.69 4.82
N TYR A 94 2.99 19.42 4.52
CA TYR A 94 3.95 18.33 4.61
C TYR A 94 4.46 17.98 3.21
N PRO A 95 5.77 18.14 2.94
CA PRO A 95 6.33 17.85 1.63
C PRO A 95 6.33 16.36 1.34
N VAL A 96 6.00 16.00 0.10
CA VAL A 96 6.06 14.65 -0.44
C VAL A 96 6.84 14.67 -1.75
N GLN A 97 7.86 13.83 -1.84
CA GLN A 97 8.56 13.55 -3.09
C GLN A 97 8.17 12.16 -3.60
N VAL A 98 7.93 12.05 -4.91
CA VAL A 98 7.62 10.80 -5.59
C VAL A 98 8.82 10.35 -6.42
N TRP A 99 9.31 9.16 -6.11
CA TRP A 99 10.39 8.50 -6.83
C TRP A 99 9.83 7.34 -7.66
N GLU A 100 10.28 7.23 -8.90
CA GLU A 100 10.07 6.07 -9.77
C GLU A 100 11.28 5.15 -9.67
N ALA A 101 11.06 3.94 -9.22
CA ALA A 101 12.02 2.85 -9.33
C ALA A 101 11.51 1.84 -10.36
N ILE A 102 12.31 1.54 -11.37
CA ILE A 102 12.01 0.51 -12.37
C ILE A 102 12.93 -0.67 -12.10
N HIS A 103 12.33 -1.84 -11.95
CA HIS A 103 13.03 -3.11 -11.74
C HIS A 103 13.57 -3.68 -13.06
N PRO A 104 14.56 -4.59 -13.03
CA PRO A 104 15.08 -5.24 -14.24
C PRO A 104 14.03 -5.97 -15.09
N ASP A 105 12.94 -6.43 -14.47
CA ASP A 105 11.80 -7.06 -15.16
C ASP A 105 10.77 -6.07 -15.72
N GLY A 106 11.00 -4.77 -15.53
CA GLY A 106 10.12 -3.68 -15.96
C GLY A 106 9.02 -3.32 -14.95
N LEU A 107 8.93 -4.00 -13.80
CA LEU A 107 7.97 -3.62 -12.76
C LEU A 107 8.28 -2.21 -12.25
N ARG A 108 7.24 -1.39 -12.10
CA ARG A 108 7.38 -0.03 -11.59
C ARG A 108 6.96 0.07 -10.13
N THR A 109 7.78 0.72 -9.32
CA THR A 109 7.46 1.09 -7.93
C THR A 109 7.51 2.60 -7.76
N TRP A 110 6.42 3.17 -7.25
CA TRP A 110 6.27 4.56 -6.88
C TRP A 110 6.54 4.72 -5.39
N PHE A 111 7.69 5.28 -5.05
CA PHE A 111 8.07 5.53 -3.66
C PHE A 111 7.63 6.93 -3.23
N LEU A 112 6.84 7.01 -2.17
CA LEU A 112 6.42 8.27 -1.53
C LEU A 112 7.33 8.56 -0.35
N SER A 113 8.01 9.69 -0.36
CA SER A 113 8.96 10.06 0.70
C SER A 113 8.63 11.42 1.28
N SER A 114 8.90 11.59 2.58
CA SER A 114 8.74 12.83 3.32
C SER A 114 9.79 12.88 4.42
N ASP A 115 10.26 14.05 4.81
CA ASP A 115 11.25 14.18 5.88
C ASP A 115 10.61 14.03 7.27
N ASP A 116 9.31 14.30 7.39
CA ASP A 116 8.54 14.23 8.64
C ASP A 116 7.94 12.83 8.90
N PHE A 117 7.81 12.02 7.85
CA PHE A 117 7.13 10.73 7.85
C PHE A 117 8.01 9.62 7.28
N PHE A 118 7.67 8.37 7.58
CA PHE A 118 8.44 7.20 7.12
C PHE A 118 9.88 7.18 7.65
N THR A 119 10.07 7.74 8.85
CA THR A 119 11.39 7.90 9.49
C THR A 119 11.66 6.85 10.55
N ALA A 120 10.89 5.75 10.58
CA ALA A 120 11.09 4.65 11.51
C ALA A 120 12.58 4.23 11.51
N PRO A 121 13.28 4.33 12.66
CA PRO A 121 14.73 4.10 12.71
C PRO A 121 15.07 2.61 12.60
N GLU A 122 14.14 1.75 13.02
CA GLU A 122 14.27 0.30 13.05
C GLU A 122 12.92 -0.33 12.69
N ASN A 123 12.94 -1.64 12.48
CA ASN A 123 11.73 -2.41 12.26
C ASN A 123 10.74 -2.19 13.43
N PRO A 124 9.54 -1.64 13.21
CA PRO A 124 8.53 -1.47 14.27
C PRO A 124 8.05 -2.82 14.85
N TYR A 125 8.46 -3.92 14.23
CA TYR A 125 8.14 -5.30 14.59
C TYR A 125 9.27 -6.09 15.28
N VAL A 126 10.42 -5.47 15.59
CA VAL A 126 11.50 -6.10 16.37
C VAL A 126 11.39 -5.76 17.85
N ASN A 127 11.66 -6.75 18.69
CA ASN A 127 11.76 -6.57 20.15
C ASN A 127 13.07 -5.89 20.53
N PRO A 128 13.07 -4.64 21.02
CA PRO A 128 14.30 -3.97 21.42
C PRO A 128 14.90 -4.57 22.71
N CYS A 129 14.13 -5.34 23.49
CA CYS A 129 14.62 -6.03 24.67
C CYS A 129 15.19 -7.43 24.35
N ASN A 130 14.78 -8.07 23.25
CA ASN A 130 15.31 -9.37 22.84
C ASN A 130 15.10 -9.64 21.33
N PRO A 131 16.10 -9.36 20.47
CA PRO A 131 15.98 -9.56 19.03
C PRO A 131 15.70 -11.00 18.57
N ARG A 132 15.89 -12.01 19.43
CA ARG A 132 15.60 -13.43 19.12
C ARG A 132 14.14 -13.83 19.36
N ILE A 133 13.37 -12.99 20.04
CA ILE A 133 11.94 -13.18 20.28
C ILE A 133 11.24 -12.02 19.59
N PRO A 134 10.64 -12.21 18.40
CA PRO A 134 9.84 -11.18 17.76
C PRO A 134 8.83 -10.65 18.78
N LEU A 135 8.74 -9.33 18.97
CA LEU A 135 7.57 -8.80 19.64
C LEU A 135 6.41 -9.12 18.74
N ASP A 136 5.32 -9.63 19.30
CA ASP A 136 4.04 -9.39 18.69
C ASP A 136 3.86 -7.87 18.73
N PRO A 137 3.99 -7.20 17.57
CA PRO A 137 4.05 -5.75 17.55
C PRO A 137 2.67 -5.13 17.72
N TYR A 138 1.63 -5.94 17.90
CA TYR A 138 0.28 -5.49 18.19
C TYR A 138 -0.04 -5.67 19.68
N ARG A 139 0.69 -6.56 20.39
CA ARG A 139 0.66 -6.71 21.86
C ARG A 139 1.64 -5.80 22.60
N ASN A 140 2.80 -5.49 22.01
CA ASN A 140 3.85 -4.70 22.65
C ASN A 140 4.39 -3.63 21.69
N GLN A 141 3.58 -2.59 21.47
CA GLN A 141 3.93 -1.45 20.62
C GLN A 141 4.86 -0.51 21.37
N ILE A 142 6.15 -0.55 21.05
CA ILE A 142 7.07 0.50 21.54
C ILE A 142 6.88 1.80 20.73
N ASN A 143 6.16 1.75 19.59
CA ASN A 143 5.81 2.95 18.83
C ASN A 143 4.56 2.82 17.92
N GLY A 144 3.43 2.37 18.46
CA GLY A 144 2.19 2.16 17.67
C GLY A 144 1.64 3.43 17.02
N GLU A 145 1.81 4.58 17.69
CA GLU A 145 1.35 5.88 17.21
C GLU A 145 2.05 6.32 15.92
N LYS A 146 3.37 6.07 15.79
CA LYS A 146 4.10 6.47 14.58
C LYS A 146 3.66 5.69 13.36
N LEU A 147 3.36 4.40 13.50
CA LEU A 147 2.81 3.59 12.40
C LEU A 147 1.44 4.14 11.97
N THR A 148 0.57 4.48 12.92
CA THR A 148 -0.72 5.11 12.62
C THR A 148 -0.55 6.45 11.91
N GLU A 149 0.36 7.32 12.37
CA GLU A 149 0.67 8.58 11.70
C GLU A 149 1.16 8.38 10.26
N ASP A 150 2.14 7.49 10.05
CA ASP A 150 2.71 7.21 8.74
C ASP A 150 1.65 6.59 7.80
N ALA A 151 0.81 5.67 8.30
CA ALA A 151 -0.28 5.05 7.55
C ALA A 151 -1.33 6.09 7.10
N LEU A 152 -1.79 6.94 8.03
CA LEU A 152 -2.77 7.98 7.72
C LEU A 152 -2.19 9.04 6.77
N PHE A 153 -0.94 9.44 6.95
CA PHE A 153 -0.25 10.35 6.04
C PHE A 153 -0.09 9.75 4.64
N PHE A 154 0.34 8.49 4.54
CA PHE A 154 0.41 7.76 3.27
C PHE A 154 -0.95 7.73 2.58
N CYS A 155 -2.02 7.39 3.32
CA CYS A 155 -3.37 7.36 2.79
C CYS A 155 -3.87 8.72 2.31
N ALA A 156 -3.43 9.83 2.92
CA ALA A 156 -3.72 11.19 2.47
C ALA A 156 -2.90 11.56 1.22
N ALA A 157 -1.66 11.11 1.11
CA ALA A 157 -0.76 11.42 0.00
C ALA A 157 -1.09 10.64 -1.29
N VAL A 158 -1.53 9.38 -1.18
CA VAL A 158 -1.74 8.47 -2.33
C VAL A 158 -2.65 9.06 -3.42
N PRO A 159 -3.85 9.60 -3.14
CA PRO A 159 -4.71 10.13 -4.20
C PRO A 159 -4.08 11.33 -4.93
N MET A 160 -3.33 12.18 -4.21
CA MET A 160 -2.62 13.31 -4.83
C MET A 160 -1.51 12.80 -5.75
N ALA A 161 -0.72 11.83 -5.28
CA ALA A 161 0.32 11.21 -6.09
C ALA A 161 -0.26 10.59 -7.37
N ILE A 162 -1.36 9.83 -7.25
CA ILE A 162 -2.06 9.26 -8.41
C ILE A 162 -2.54 10.36 -9.37
N ALA A 163 -3.14 11.43 -8.84
CA ALA A 163 -3.65 12.53 -9.67
C ALA A 163 -2.54 13.20 -10.48
N GLU A 164 -1.41 13.51 -9.84
CA GLU A 164 -0.26 14.14 -10.50
C GLU A 164 0.43 13.18 -11.47
N LEU A 165 0.60 11.91 -11.07
CA LEU A 165 1.21 10.88 -11.91
C LEU A 165 0.41 10.62 -13.19
N ALA A 166 -0.92 10.55 -13.08
CA ALA A 166 -1.81 10.38 -14.23
C ALA A 166 -1.82 11.63 -15.12
N ARG A 167 -1.86 12.84 -14.53
CA ARG A 167 -1.80 14.11 -15.29
C ARG A 167 -0.50 14.28 -16.06
N GLY A 168 0.62 13.83 -15.51
CA GLY A 168 1.92 13.83 -16.20
C GLY A 168 2.09 12.68 -17.21
N GLY A 169 1.10 11.81 -17.38
CA GLY A 169 1.12 10.71 -18.34
C GLY A 169 2.00 9.52 -17.92
N TRP A 170 2.45 9.47 -16.66
CA TRP A 170 3.27 8.37 -16.15
C TRP A 170 2.43 7.14 -15.75
N ILE A 171 1.15 7.36 -15.42
CA ILE A 171 0.12 6.32 -15.35
C ILE A 171 -0.81 6.54 -16.54
N GLY A 172 -0.58 5.79 -17.62
CA GLY A 172 -1.30 5.97 -18.89
C GLY A 172 -2.71 5.39 -18.94
N ALA A 173 -3.14 4.67 -17.90
CA ALA A 173 -4.45 4.04 -17.86
C ALA A 173 -5.51 4.98 -17.29
N THR A 174 -6.70 5.00 -17.90
CA THR A 174 -7.81 5.83 -17.40
C THR A 174 -8.66 5.11 -16.34
N LYS A 175 -8.47 3.80 -16.16
CA LYS A 175 -9.16 3.00 -15.13
C LYS A 175 -8.14 2.41 -14.17
N LEU A 176 -8.32 2.67 -12.88
CA LEU A 176 -7.41 2.17 -11.85
C LEU A 176 -8.11 1.20 -10.91
N ILE A 177 -7.36 0.21 -10.46
CA ILE A 177 -7.72 -0.60 -9.29
C ILE A 177 -6.66 -0.40 -8.23
N LEU A 178 -7.09 0.12 -7.08
CA LEU A 178 -6.24 0.29 -5.91
C LEU A 178 -6.38 -0.98 -5.07
N HIS A 179 -5.33 -1.81 -5.12
CA HIS A 179 -5.27 -3.04 -4.35
C HIS A 179 -4.50 -2.80 -3.06
N MET A 180 -5.25 -2.42 -2.04
CA MET A 180 -4.78 -2.09 -0.69
C MET A 180 -4.40 -3.36 0.07
N GLN A 181 -3.24 -3.34 0.72
CA GLN A 181 -2.77 -4.37 1.62
C GLN A 181 -2.88 -3.87 3.06
N ASP A 182 -3.66 -4.61 3.86
CA ASP A 182 -3.88 -4.38 5.30
C ASP A 182 -4.48 -3.01 5.67
N TRP A 183 -4.70 -2.82 6.97
CA TRP A 183 -5.42 -1.65 7.51
C TRP A 183 -4.65 -0.35 7.26
N GLU A 184 -3.31 -0.42 7.19
CA GLU A 184 -2.43 0.73 7.03
C GLU A 184 -2.66 1.46 5.70
N THR A 185 -3.23 0.78 4.69
CA THR A 185 -3.54 1.37 3.38
C THR A 185 -5.04 1.53 3.14
N ALA A 186 -5.89 1.00 4.02
CA ALA A 186 -7.33 0.93 3.82
C ALA A 186 -8.01 2.30 3.78
N ALA A 187 -7.47 3.31 4.49
CA ALA A 187 -8.01 4.66 4.47
C ALA A 187 -7.88 5.36 3.09
N VAL A 188 -7.14 4.78 2.14
CA VAL A 188 -7.15 5.23 0.74
C VAL A 188 -8.54 5.11 0.13
N ALA A 189 -9.34 4.10 0.49
CA ALA A 189 -10.72 3.95 0.00
C ALA A 189 -11.60 5.17 0.33
N GLN A 190 -11.31 5.84 1.45
CA GLN A 190 -11.98 7.05 1.87
C GLN A 190 -11.36 8.31 1.22
N SER A 191 -10.03 8.40 1.17
CA SER A 191 -9.34 9.59 0.66
C SER A 191 -9.47 9.76 -0.86
N ILE A 192 -9.47 8.66 -1.61
CA ILE A 192 -9.56 8.66 -3.09
C ILE A 192 -10.87 9.26 -3.59
N ARG A 193 -11.93 9.21 -2.78
CA ARG A 193 -13.26 9.76 -3.10
C ARG A 193 -13.33 11.29 -2.93
N ARG A 194 -12.34 11.89 -2.26
CA ARG A 194 -12.30 13.32 -1.94
C ARG A 194 -11.45 14.14 -2.90
N ILE A 195 -10.55 13.48 -3.62
CA ILE A 195 -9.62 14.13 -4.53
C ILE A 195 -10.08 13.89 -5.97
N PRO A 196 -10.36 14.94 -6.75
CA PRO A 196 -10.78 14.78 -8.13
C PRO A 196 -9.63 14.24 -8.98
N LEU A 197 -9.86 13.09 -9.62
CA LEU A 197 -8.89 12.49 -10.55
C LEU A 197 -9.27 12.69 -12.03
N PHE A 198 -10.51 13.03 -12.31
CA PHE A 198 -10.98 13.35 -13.67
C PHE A 198 -10.37 14.69 -14.15
N PRO A 199 -9.97 14.83 -15.43
CA PRO A 199 -10.13 13.87 -16.53
C PRO A 199 -9.03 12.82 -16.66
N ALA A 200 -7.96 12.90 -15.86
CA ALA A 200 -6.80 12.01 -16.02
C ALA A 200 -7.12 10.54 -15.69
N VAL A 201 -7.98 10.30 -14.69
CA VAL A 201 -8.50 8.98 -14.35
C VAL A 201 -10.03 9.03 -14.39
N ALA A 202 -10.62 8.21 -15.25
CA ALA A 202 -12.06 8.13 -15.47
C ALA A 202 -12.77 7.32 -14.37
N SER A 203 -12.14 6.28 -13.82
CA SER A 203 -12.73 5.47 -12.76
C SER A 203 -11.67 4.83 -11.88
N VAL A 204 -11.97 4.69 -10.59
CA VAL A 204 -11.15 3.97 -9.62
C VAL A 204 -12.03 2.97 -8.88
N ALA A 205 -11.51 1.75 -8.69
CA ALA A 205 -12.10 0.75 -7.80
C ALA A 205 -11.11 0.37 -6.70
N CYS A 206 -11.62 0.10 -5.50
CA CYS A 206 -10.86 -0.22 -4.31
C CYS A 206 -11.08 -1.68 -3.89
N ALA A 207 -9.99 -2.43 -3.75
CA ALA A 207 -9.98 -3.79 -3.23
C ALA A 207 -9.01 -3.90 -2.06
N LEU A 208 -9.38 -4.65 -1.01
CA LEU A 208 -8.58 -4.81 0.20
C LEU A 208 -8.21 -6.29 0.40
N THR A 209 -6.94 -6.55 0.69
CA THR A 209 -6.47 -7.83 1.22
C THR A 209 -5.94 -7.65 2.63
N ILE A 210 -6.49 -8.42 3.58
CA ILE A 210 -6.07 -8.43 4.98
C ILE A 210 -5.20 -9.67 5.24
N HIS A 211 -3.94 -9.44 5.54
CA HIS A 211 -2.99 -10.41 6.08
C HIS A 211 -3.01 -10.39 7.60
N ASN A 212 -3.42 -9.28 8.20
CA ASN A 212 -3.54 -9.11 9.62
C ASN A 212 -4.73 -8.21 10.00
N PRO A 213 -5.75 -8.75 10.70
CA PRO A 213 -6.93 -7.97 11.07
C PRO A 213 -6.74 -7.06 12.29
N TYR A 214 -5.56 -7.02 12.93
CA TYR A 214 -5.32 -6.27 14.16
C TYR A 214 -5.23 -4.74 13.96
N ASP A 215 -6.33 -4.15 13.53
CA ASP A 215 -6.59 -2.71 13.61
C ASP A 215 -7.17 -2.36 14.99
N LYS A 216 -6.94 -1.13 15.44
CA LYS A 216 -7.47 -0.61 16.72
C LYS A 216 -8.34 0.60 16.44
N PRO A 217 -9.38 0.84 17.25
CA PRO A 217 -10.12 2.08 17.18
C PRO A 217 -9.20 3.29 17.29
N LEU A 218 -9.35 4.23 16.36
CA LEU A 218 -8.83 5.58 16.56
C LEU A 218 -9.52 6.16 17.80
N HIS A 219 -8.82 7.02 18.55
CA HIS A 219 -9.29 7.60 19.81
C HIS A 219 -8.71 9.02 19.99
N PRO A 220 -9.39 9.95 20.68
CA PRO A 220 -8.83 11.27 21.01
C PRO A 220 -7.53 11.26 21.82
N GLY A 221 -7.09 10.09 22.29
CA GLY A 221 -5.83 9.88 23.00
C GLY A 221 -4.67 9.49 22.09
N ASN A 222 -4.92 9.26 20.79
CA ASN A 222 -3.85 9.13 19.81
C ASN A 222 -3.07 10.45 19.70
N SER A 223 -1.93 10.42 19.00
CA SER A 223 -1.14 11.62 18.76
C SER A 223 -1.98 12.73 18.09
N PRO A 224 -1.66 14.01 18.34
CA PRO A 224 -2.35 15.12 17.68
C PRO A 224 -2.30 15.01 16.15
N ARG A 225 -1.17 14.56 15.59
CA ARG A 225 -1.02 14.34 14.14
C ARG A 225 -1.96 13.25 13.65
N ALA A 226 -2.01 12.10 14.31
CA ALA A 226 -2.92 11.02 13.94
C ALA A 226 -4.39 11.49 13.96
N CYS A 227 -4.78 12.24 14.99
CA CYS A 227 -6.12 12.85 15.07
C CYS A 227 -6.39 13.82 13.90
N ASP A 228 -5.43 14.68 13.58
CA ASP A 228 -5.55 15.67 12.49
C ASP A 228 -5.68 15.00 11.11
N PHE A 229 -4.89 13.96 10.85
CA PHE A 229 -5.01 13.17 9.62
C PHE A 229 -6.31 12.37 9.57
N ALA A 230 -6.71 11.74 10.67
CA ALA A 230 -7.97 11.02 10.74
C ALA A 230 -9.15 11.95 10.40
N GLU A 231 -9.18 13.15 10.97
CA GLU A 231 -10.19 14.17 10.66
C GLU A 231 -10.12 14.62 9.20
N HIS A 232 -8.93 14.88 8.66
CA HIS A 232 -8.75 15.24 7.25
C HIS A 232 -9.28 14.17 6.29
N LEU A 233 -9.04 12.90 6.64
CA LEU A 233 -9.58 11.72 5.96
C LEU A 233 -11.06 11.48 6.29
N GLY A 234 -11.62 12.23 7.25
CA GLY A 234 -12.97 12.12 7.80
C GLY A 234 -13.29 10.72 8.29
N LEU A 235 -12.34 10.18 9.03
CA LEU A 235 -12.48 9.03 9.90
C LEU A 235 -12.91 9.52 11.28
N SER A 236 -13.75 8.71 11.93
CA SER A 236 -14.18 8.87 13.31
C SER A 236 -13.11 8.35 14.27
N LEU A 237 -12.90 9.07 15.37
CA LEU A 237 -12.03 8.69 16.48
C LEU A 237 -12.71 7.77 17.50
N SER A 238 -13.64 6.92 17.06
CA SER A 238 -14.30 5.93 17.94
C SER A 238 -14.48 4.57 17.29
N ARG A 239 -13.87 4.38 16.12
CA ARG A 239 -13.96 3.16 15.30
C ARG A 239 -12.60 2.87 14.70
N SER A 240 -12.34 1.59 14.39
CA SER A 240 -11.16 1.20 13.64
C SER A 240 -11.18 1.77 12.22
N ILE A 241 -10.03 1.79 11.54
CA ILE A 241 -9.94 2.19 10.13
C ILE A 241 -10.70 1.17 9.27
N LEU A 242 -10.56 -0.13 9.55
CA LEU A 242 -11.21 -1.23 8.84
C LEU A 242 -12.75 -1.16 8.93
N GLU A 243 -13.31 -0.94 10.13
CA GLU A 243 -14.76 -0.76 10.32
C GLU A 243 -15.34 0.35 9.41
N GLN A 244 -14.56 1.40 9.19
CA GLN A 244 -14.99 2.58 8.45
C GLN A 244 -14.75 2.47 6.94
N THR A 245 -13.78 1.66 6.52
CA THR A 245 -13.32 1.59 5.12
C THR A 245 -13.85 0.38 4.38
N ILE A 246 -14.09 -0.75 5.05
CA ILE A 246 -14.67 -1.96 4.43
C ILE A 246 -16.00 -1.69 3.71
N PRO A 247 -16.94 -0.90 4.27
CA PRO A 247 -18.18 -0.55 3.57
C PRO A 247 -17.99 0.28 2.30
N LEU A 248 -16.79 0.82 2.06
CA LEU A 248 -16.45 1.67 0.92
C LEU A 248 -15.77 0.91 -0.21
N LEU A 249 -15.51 -0.38 -0.07
CA LEU A 249 -14.81 -1.19 -1.06
C LEU A 249 -15.72 -1.54 -2.25
N ASP A 250 -15.11 -1.69 -3.42
CA ASP A 250 -15.79 -2.11 -4.66
C ASP A 250 -15.71 -3.63 -4.89
N ALA A 251 -15.04 -4.34 -3.98
CA ALA A 251 -14.88 -5.79 -3.98
C ALA A 251 -14.95 -6.34 -2.54
N PRO A 252 -15.33 -7.62 -2.36
CA PRO A 252 -15.25 -8.27 -1.07
C PRO A 252 -13.82 -8.23 -0.52
N VAL A 253 -13.69 -8.07 0.80
CA VAL A 253 -12.42 -8.22 1.51
C VAL A 253 -11.86 -9.61 1.23
N SER A 254 -10.58 -9.67 0.85
CA SER A 254 -9.85 -10.91 0.69
C SER A 254 -8.88 -11.09 1.86
N THR A 255 -8.53 -12.33 2.18
CA THR A 255 -7.53 -12.64 3.20
C THR A 255 -6.81 -13.93 2.86
N VAL A 256 -5.55 -14.04 3.28
CA VAL A 256 -4.72 -15.23 3.09
C VAL A 256 -4.94 -16.31 4.16
N SER A 257 -5.76 -16.04 5.18
CA SER A 257 -6.00 -16.93 6.31
C SER A 257 -7.46 -17.36 6.38
N ARG A 258 -7.71 -18.68 6.40
CA ARG A 258 -9.05 -19.21 6.65
C ARG A 258 -9.58 -18.82 8.03
N HIS A 259 -8.68 -18.66 9.00
CA HIS A 259 -9.04 -18.24 10.35
C HIS A 259 -9.51 -16.79 10.34
N PHE A 260 -8.77 -15.88 9.72
CA PHE A 260 -9.18 -14.47 9.60
C PHE A 260 -10.44 -14.33 8.74
N ALA A 261 -10.62 -15.16 7.71
CA ALA A 261 -11.86 -15.20 6.94
C ALA A 261 -13.07 -15.60 7.80
N HIS A 262 -12.86 -16.42 8.84
CA HIS A 262 -13.90 -16.77 9.80
C HIS A 262 -14.14 -15.60 10.77
N GLU A 263 -13.10 -14.99 11.34
CA GLU A 263 -13.21 -13.84 12.25
C GLU A 263 -13.94 -12.68 11.56
N LEU A 264 -13.50 -12.26 10.38
CA LEU A 264 -14.14 -11.18 9.59
C LEU A 264 -15.62 -11.44 9.25
N ARG A 265 -16.07 -12.71 9.26
CA ARG A 265 -17.46 -13.07 8.95
C ARG A 265 -18.34 -13.23 10.18
N ASN A 266 -17.76 -13.58 11.32
CA ASN A 266 -18.50 -14.04 12.50
C ASN A 266 -18.25 -13.20 13.74
N GLU A 267 -17.23 -12.35 13.75
CA GLU A 267 -16.89 -11.46 14.85
C GLU A 267 -17.18 -10.01 14.47
N VAL A 268 -17.45 -9.18 15.49
CA VAL A 268 -17.67 -7.75 15.29
C VAL A 268 -16.31 -7.10 15.10
N LEU A 269 -16.12 -6.46 13.95
CA LEU A 269 -15.00 -5.55 13.70
C LEU A 269 -15.06 -4.35 14.63
#